data_AF-A0A7T3RBD6-F1
#
_entry.id   AF-A0A7T3RBD6-F1
#
_cell.length_a   1.000
_cell.length_b   1.000
_cell.length_c   1.000
_cell.angle_alpha   90.00
_cell.angle_beta   90.00
_cell.angle_gamma   90.00
#
_symmetry.space_group_name_H-M   'P 1'
#
loop_
_entity.id
_entity.type
_entity.pdbx_description
1 polymer ?
#
loop_
_entity_poly.entity_id
_entity_poly.type
_entity_poly.pdbx_seq_one_letter_code
_entity_poly.pdbx_strand_id
1 'polypeptide(L)'
;MGILITVSVLIIFNVAMWLVLLARFNSFFSTEDIIKKTRDSLNSMLTELNRNADRNITLMDDRIRQIKAVSAEADRHLLILQKELNSLQAGAVFKEKLADKKKHTRSNSSIGDIRSPYPSRPQDSVQGDLFTAQEEKPAAVSSSSSNSTVKVPVFEPKVFMAEKPVVPKKDFNEQVKELSGLGFNVFEIVAKTGRSIQEVKLALELR
;
A
#
# COMPACT_ATOMS: atom_id res chain seq x y z
N MET A 1 75.23 -9.85 -42.40
CA MET A 1 75.14 -9.91 -40.92
C MET A 1 74.34 -8.74 -40.32
N GLY A 2 74.63 -7.48 -40.67
CA GLY A 2 73.91 -6.31 -40.08
C GLY A 2 72.38 -6.28 -40.29
N ILE A 3 71.90 -6.67 -41.48
CA ILE A 3 70.46 -6.66 -41.81
C ILE A 3 69.65 -7.65 -40.95
N LEU A 4 70.20 -8.82 -40.64
CA LEU A 4 69.55 -9.80 -39.78
C LEU A 4 69.40 -9.28 -38.35
N ILE A 5 70.42 -8.58 -37.84
CA ILE A 5 70.39 -7.95 -36.51
C ILE A 5 69.30 -6.87 -36.45
N THR A 6 69.20 -6.02 -37.47
CA THR A 6 68.17 -4.96 -37.52
C THR A 6 66.76 -5.54 -37.57
N VAL A 7 66.54 -6.63 -38.31
CA VAL A 7 65.23 -7.30 -38.37
C VAL A 7 64.88 -7.96 -37.04
N SER A 8 65.84 -8.64 -36.39
CA SER A 8 65.62 -9.23 -35.06
C SER A 8 65.27 -8.18 -34.00
N VAL A 9 65.93 -7.02 -34.01
CA VAL A 9 65.62 -5.91 -33.07
C VAL A 9 64.21 -5.37 -33.31
N LEU A 10 63.79 -5.22 -34.57
CA LEU A 10 62.46 -4.72 -34.90
C LEU A 10 61.34 -5.68 -34.46
N ILE A 11 61.57 -6.99 -34.59
CA ILE A 11 60.65 -8.04 -34.11
C ILE A 11 60.53 -7.99 -32.58
N ILE A 12 61.65 -7.90 -31.88
CA ILE A 12 61.66 -7.82 -30.41
C ILE A 12 60.93 -6.55 -29.93
N PHE A 13 61.16 -5.41 -30.57
CA PHE A 13 60.47 -4.16 -30.24
C PHE A 13 58.96 -4.25 -30.49
N ASN A 14 58.54 -4.85 -31.60
CA ASN A 14 57.13 -5.03 -31.92
C ASN A 14 56.44 -5.95 -30.90
N VAL A 15 57.07 -7.08 -30.55
CA VAL A 15 56.57 -7.99 -29.51
C VAL A 15 56.52 -7.31 -28.15
N ALA A 16 57.55 -6.54 -27.78
CA ALA A 16 57.55 -5.78 -26.54
C ALA A 16 56.42 -4.73 -26.51
N MET A 17 56.18 -4.04 -27.62
CA MET A 17 55.07 -3.09 -27.73
C MET A 17 53.71 -3.79 -27.66
N TRP A 18 53.58 -4.98 -28.24
CA TRP A 18 52.37 -5.81 -28.14
C TRP A 18 52.12 -6.30 -26.72
N LEU A 19 53.18 -6.67 -26.00
CA LEU A 19 53.13 -7.11 -24.59
C LEU A 19 52.79 -5.95 -23.66
N VAL A 20 53.38 -4.76 -23.88
CA VAL A 20 53.03 -3.53 -23.16
C VAL A 20 51.58 -3.14 -23.46
N LEU A 21 51.15 -3.19 -24.72
CA LEU A 21 49.77 -2.94 -25.09
C LEU A 21 48.85 -3.94 -24.42
N LEU A 22 49.14 -5.24 -24.40
CA LEU A 22 48.31 -6.24 -23.71
C LEU A 22 48.28 -6.06 -22.19
N ALA A 23 49.41 -5.77 -21.54
CA ALA A 23 49.47 -5.54 -20.11
C ALA A 23 48.73 -4.24 -19.72
N ARG A 24 48.93 -3.18 -20.51
CA ARG A 24 48.26 -1.90 -20.33
C ARG A 24 46.77 -1.99 -20.66
N PHE A 25 46.41 -2.76 -21.68
CA PHE A 25 45.03 -3.05 -22.08
C PHE A 25 44.32 -3.91 -21.05
N ASN A 26 44.99 -4.87 -20.40
CA ASN A 26 44.42 -5.60 -19.28
C ASN A 26 44.13 -4.69 -18.06
N SER A 27 44.92 -3.62 -17.90
CA SER A 27 44.63 -2.54 -16.95
C SER A 27 43.52 -1.59 -17.41
N PHE A 28 43.19 -1.53 -18.70
CA PHE A 28 42.13 -0.67 -19.25
C PHE A 28 40.80 -1.41 -19.49
N PHE A 29 40.82 -2.74 -19.58
CA PHE A 29 39.62 -3.58 -19.65
C PHE A 29 39.11 -3.88 -18.25
N SER A 30 38.53 -2.81 -17.68
CA SER A 30 37.64 -2.69 -16.52
C SER A 30 36.44 -3.65 -16.51
N THR A 31 36.61 -4.94 -16.81
CA THR A 31 35.57 -5.96 -16.57
C THR A 31 35.37 -6.17 -15.07
N GLU A 32 36.44 -6.12 -14.27
CA GLU A 32 36.30 -6.17 -12.81
C GLU A 32 35.74 -4.87 -12.24
N ASP A 33 36.14 -3.71 -12.76
CA ASP A 33 35.62 -2.42 -12.31
C ASP A 33 34.14 -2.23 -12.63
N ILE A 34 33.66 -2.68 -13.79
CA ILE A 34 32.24 -2.58 -14.13
C ILE A 34 31.39 -3.52 -13.25
N ILE A 35 31.88 -4.72 -12.96
CA ILE A 35 31.21 -5.68 -12.07
C ILE A 35 31.22 -5.19 -10.63
N LYS A 36 32.33 -4.63 -10.16
CA LYS A 36 32.44 -4.04 -8.83
C LYS A 36 31.50 -2.84 -8.69
N LYS A 37 31.49 -1.92 -9.67
CA LYS A 37 30.57 -0.77 -9.68
C LYS A 37 29.11 -1.19 -9.74
N THR A 38 28.78 -2.24 -10.50
CA THR A 38 27.42 -2.79 -10.55
C THR A 38 27.02 -3.38 -9.20
N ARG A 39 27.88 -4.17 -8.56
CA ARG A 39 27.62 -4.72 -7.21
C ARG A 39 27.49 -3.62 -6.16
N ASP A 40 28.35 -2.61 -6.19
CA ASP A 40 28.29 -1.48 -5.26
C ASP A 40 27.01 -0.66 -5.48
N SER A 41 26.59 -0.46 -6.73
CA SER A 41 25.32 0.17 -7.08
C SER A 41 24.11 -0.64 -6.64
N LEU A 42 24.14 -1.98 -6.80
CA LEU A 42 23.07 -2.87 -6.35
C LEU A 42 22.97 -2.88 -4.81
N ASN A 43 24.10 -2.90 -4.11
CA ASN A 43 24.12 -2.79 -2.64
C ASN A 43 23.57 -1.44 -2.17
N SER A 44 23.93 -0.34 -2.83
CA SER A 44 23.36 0.98 -2.54
C SER A 44 21.85 1.01 -2.78
N MET A 45 21.40 0.48 -3.91
CA MET A 45 19.97 0.42 -4.24
C MET A 45 19.19 -0.48 -3.28
N LEU A 46 19.74 -1.63 -2.89
CA LEU A 46 19.12 -2.53 -1.92
C LEU A 46 19.00 -1.85 -0.54
N THR A 47 20.04 -1.12 -0.14
CA THR A 47 20.03 -0.37 1.13
C THR A 47 18.99 0.75 1.11
N GLU A 48 18.89 1.47 0.00
CA GLU A 48 17.88 2.52 -0.18
C GLU A 48 16.46 1.95 -0.26
N LEU A 49 16.28 0.84 -0.98
CA LEU A 49 15.01 0.12 -1.06
C LEU A 49 14.58 -0.38 0.31
N ASN A 50 15.46 -1.02 1.05
CA ASN A 50 15.15 -1.52 2.39
C ASN A 50 14.76 -0.38 3.32
N ARG A 51 15.51 0.73 3.31
CA ARG A 51 15.19 1.91 4.11
C ARG A 51 13.84 2.54 3.73
N ASN A 52 13.52 2.59 2.44
CA ASN A 52 12.22 3.10 1.97
C ASN A 52 11.08 2.12 2.28
N ALA A 53 11.31 0.81 2.17
CA ALA A 53 10.35 -0.23 2.53
C ALA A 53 10.04 -0.19 4.04
N ASP A 54 11.07 -0.12 4.89
CA ASP A 54 10.95 0.01 6.35
C ASP A 54 10.18 1.27 6.75
N ARG A 55 10.43 2.40 6.08
CA ARG A 55 9.65 3.63 6.30
C ARG A 55 8.20 3.47 5.84
N ASN A 56 7.98 2.86 4.68
CA ASN A 56 6.64 2.68 4.13
C ASN A 56 5.81 1.71 4.96
N ILE A 57 6.40 0.64 5.50
CA ILE A 57 5.70 -0.29 6.39
C ILE A 57 5.36 0.39 7.71
N THR A 58 6.28 1.19 8.27
CA THR A 58 5.99 2.00 9.47
C THR A 58 4.81 2.95 9.23
N LEU A 59 4.79 3.65 8.09
CA LEU A 59 3.70 4.55 7.73
C LEU A 59 2.37 3.80 7.52
N MET A 60 2.41 2.64 6.88
CA MET A 60 1.24 1.77 6.69
C MET A 60 0.67 1.31 8.03
N ASP A 61 1.52 0.85 8.95
CA ASP A 61 1.11 0.43 10.30
C ASP A 61 0.48 1.59 11.07
N ASP A 62 1.06 2.79 11.01
CA ASP A 62 0.48 3.99 11.62
C ASP A 62 -0.90 4.32 11.03
N ARG A 63 -1.07 4.20 9.71
CA ARG A 63 -2.37 4.42 9.05
C ARG A 63 -3.39 3.36 9.43
N ILE A 64 -3.00 2.09 9.51
CA ILE A 64 -3.86 1.00 9.98
C ILE A 64 -4.30 1.29 11.43
N ARG A 65 -3.37 1.75 12.27
CA ARG A 65 -3.67 2.10 13.67
C ARG A 65 -4.62 3.29 13.78
N GLN A 66 -4.43 4.32 12.96
CA GLN A 66 -5.35 5.47 12.87
C GLN A 66 -6.75 5.03 12.43
N ILE A 67 -6.85 4.21 11.38
CA ILE A 67 -8.14 3.71 10.89
C ILE A 67 -8.85 2.88 11.96
N LYS A 68 -8.12 2.02 12.68
CA LYS A 68 -8.68 1.25 13.79
C LYS A 68 -9.18 2.15 14.93
N ALA A 69 -8.43 3.19 15.28
CA ALA A 69 -8.85 4.15 16.30
C ALA A 69 -10.13 4.89 15.89
N VAL A 70 -10.17 5.41 14.66
CA VAL A 70 -11.35 6.10 14.12
C VAL A 70 -12.55 5.16 13.99
N SER A 71 -12.34 3.90 13.59
CA SER A 71 -13.41 2.89 13.56
C SER A 71 -13.98 2.64 14.95
N ALA A 72 -13.12 2.46 15.95
CA ALA A 72 -13.56 2.24 17.33
C ALA A 72 -14.32 3.45 17.91
N GLU A 73 -13.92 4.66 17.51
CA GLU A 73 -14.64 5.88 17.86
C GLU A 73 -16.02 5.93 17.19
N ALA A 74 -16.08 5.66 15.89
CA ALA A 74 -17.35 5.57 15.15
C ALA A 74 -18.30 4.51 15.74
N ASP A 75 -17.78 3.34 16.11
CA ASP A 75 -18.54 2.27 16.77
C ASP A 75 -19.09 2.73 18.13
N ARG A 76 -18.30 3.46 18.92
CA ARG A 76 -18.74 4.04 20.20
C ARG A 76 -19.88 5.04 20.00
N HIS A 77 -19.78 5.89 18.99
CA HIS A 77 -20.85 6.83 18.64
C HIS A 77 -22.12 6.11 18.20
N LEU A 78 -21.99 5.06 17.37
CA LEU A 78 -23.11 4.23 16.95
C LEU A 78 -23.82 3.57 18.15
N LEU A 79 -23.07 3.05 19.11
CA LEU A 79 -23.64 2.44 20.31
C LEU A 79 -24.43 3.47 21.14
N ILE A 80 -23.89 4.67 21.33
CA ILE A 80 -24.59 5.76 22.04
C ILE A 80 -25.89 6.12 21.31
N LEU A 81 -25.82 6.35 20.00
CA LEU A 81 -26.99 6.66 19.17
C LEU A 81 -28.04 5.56 19.22
N GLN A 82 -27.63 4.29 19.15
CA GLN A 82 -28.54 3.16 19.25
C GLN A 82 -29.23 3.09 20.61
N LYS A 83 -28.49 3.39 21.70
CA LYS A 83 -29.06 3.48 23.05
C LYS A 83 -30.10 4.61 23.15
N GLU A 84 -29.80 5.77 22.58
CA GLU A 84 -30.74 6.89 22.53
C GLU A 84 -31.99 6.55 21.72
N LEU A 85 -31.85 6.00 20.52
CA LEU A 85 -32.98 5.57 19.69
C LEU A 85 -33.86 4.54 20.41
N ASN A 86 -33.26 3.53 21.06
CA ASN A 86 -34.00 2.55 21.84
C ASN A 86 -34.74 3.18 23.02
N SER A 87 -34.13 4.18 23.69
CA SER A 87 -34.78 4.90 24.79
C SER A 87 -35.97 5.74 24.31
N LEU A 88 -35.86 6.37 23.15
CA LEU A 88 -36.94 7.12 22.52
C LEU A 88 -38.07 6.21 22.05
N GLN A 89 -37.74 5.07 21.44
CA GLN A 89 -38.71 4.06 21.02
C GLN A 89 -39.45 3.46 22.23
N ALA A 90 -38.73 3.11 23.30
CA ALA A 90 -39.36 2.63 24.53
C ALA A 90 -40.31 3.67 25.14
N GLY A 91 -39.92 4.96 25.12
CA GLY A 91 -40.78 6.06 25.55
C GLY A 91 -42.02 6.25 24.67
N ALA A 92 -41.88 6.10 23.35
CA ALA A 92 -43.00 6.19 22.40
C ALA A 92 -44.01 5.04 22.60
N VAL A 93 -43.53 3.80 22.73
CA VAL A 93 -44.38 2.63 23.01
C VAL A 93 -45.08 2.75 24.36
N PHE A 94 -44.40 3.30 25.38
CA PHE A 94 -45.02 3.54 26.67
C PHE A 94 -46.13 4.60 26.59
N LYS A 95 -45.92 5.70 25.85
CA LYS A 95 -46.95 6.72 25.60
C LYS A 95 -48.17 6.14 24.87
N GLU A 96 -47.94 5.29 23.88
CA GLU A 96 -49.02 4.60 23.17
C GLU A 96 -49.84 3.70 24.10
N LYS A 97 -49.19 2.89 24.94
CA LYS A 97 -49.87 2.05 25.94
C LYS A 97 -50.68 2.87 26.95
N LEU A 98 -50.18 4.04 27.36
CA LEU A 98 -50.93 4.96 28.21
C LEU A 98 -52.14 5.57 27.49
N ALA A 99 -52.01 5.89 26.20
CA ALA A 99 -53.09 6.42 25.38
C ALA A 99 -54.21 5.38 25.16
N ASP A 100 -53.85 4.12 24.89
CA ASP A 100 -54.83 3.03 24.73
C ASP A 100 -55.51 2.66 26.05
N LYS A 101 -54.78 2.66 27.17
CA LYS A 101 -55.40 2.49 28.49
C LYS A 101 -56.42 3.60 28.79
N LYS A 102 -56.12 4.85 28.40
CA LYS A 102 -57.05 5.99 28.53
C LYS A 102 -58.28 5.89 27.63
N LYS A 103 -58.20 5.20 26.47
CA LYS A 103 -59.38 4.92 25.63
C LYS A 103 -60.30 3.88 26.26
N HIS A 104 -59.76 2.83 26.89
CA HIS A 104 -60.58 1.85 27.60
C HIS A 104 -61.21 2.38 28.90
N THR A 105 -60.60 3.37 29.56
CA THR A 105 -61.17 4.01 30.76
C THR A 105 -62.15 5.16 30.45
N ARG A 106 -62.49 5.41 29.17
CA ARG A 106 -63.55 6.39 28.81
C ARG A 106 -64.95 5.80 28.69
N SER A 107 -65.12 4.47 28.83
CA SER A 107 -66.45 3.85 28.79
C SER A 107 -67.18 3.85 30.13
N ASN A 108 -66.49 3.85 31.28
CA ASN A 108 -67.16 3.75 32.57
C ASN A 108 -66.59 4.79 33.54
N SER A 109 -67.19 5.96 33.57
CA SER A 109 -67.02 6.93 34.66
C SER A 109 -68.30 6.95 35.51
N SER A 110 -68.36 6.09 36.52
CA SER A 110 -69.13 6.35 37.73
C SER A 110 -68.21 6.12 38.92
N ILE A 111 -67.83 7.23 39.55
CA ILE A 111 -67.62 7.49 40.98
C ILE A 111 -67.57 6.24 41.89
N GLY A 112 -66.51 6.13 42.70
CA GLY A 112 -66.48 5.22 43.84
C GLY A 112 -65.12 5.08 44.53
N ASP A 113 -64.88 5.97 45.49
CA ASP A 113 -64.12 5.85 46.74
C ASP A 113 -63.15 4.68 47.07
N ILE A 114 -62.02 5.11 47.68
CA ILE A 114 -61.35 4.59 48.89
C ILE A 114 -60.79 3.14 48.87
N ARG A 115 -59.44 3.04 48.89
CA ARG A 115 -58.59 2.51 49.98
C ARG A 115 -57.27 1.97 49.42
N SER A 116 -56.15 2.46 49.96
CA SER A 116 -54.89 1.71 50.00
C SER A 116 -55.09 0.48 50.89
N PRO A 117 -54.56 -0.68 50.48
CA PRO A 117 -53.46 -1.25 51.26
C PRO A 117 -52.37 -1.85 50.36
N TYR A 118 -51.11 -1.48 50.57
CA TYR A 118 -49.96 -2.22 50.03
C TYR A 118 -50.00 -3.68 50.49
N PRO A 119 -49.55 -4.62 49.65
CA PRO A 119 -48.38 -5.38 50.07
C PRO A 119 -47.34 -5.69 48.97
N SER A 120 -46.10 -5.76 49.42
CA SER A 120 -45.01 -6.63 48.97
C SER A 120 -44.33 -6.38 47.61
N ARG A 121 -43.12 -5.84 47.71
CA ARG A 121 -42.06 -5.80 46.69
C ARG A 121 -41.28 -7.12 46.73
N PRO A 122 -41.20 -7.90 45.64
CA PRO A 122 -40.16 -8.92 45.51
C PRO A 122 -38.81 -8.24 45.24
N GLN A 123 -37.80 -8.60 46.03
CA GLN A 123 -36.40 -8.35 45.70
C GLN A 123 -35.99 -9.34 44.62
N ASP A 124 -35.74 -8.86 43.40
CA ASP A 124 -34.95 -9.61 42.42
C ASP A 124 -33.52 -9.07 42.44
N SER A 125 -32.73 -9.61 43.36
CA SER A 125 -31.28 -9.69 43.19
C SER A 125 -31.01 -10.78 42.15
N VAL A 126 -30.72 -10.38 40.91
CA VAL A 126 -30.07 -11.25 39.94
C VAL A 126 -28.72 -10.64 39.60
N GLN A 127 -27.78 -10.92 40.49
CA GLN A 127 -26.36 -10.87 40.19
C GLN A 127 -26.10 -11.99 39.18
N GLY A 128 -26.02 -11.63 37.90
CA GLY A 128 -25.62 -12.54 36.84
C GLY A 128 -24.11 -12.76 36.93
N ASP A 129 -23.72 -13.95 37.35
CA ASP A 129 -22.34 -14.42 37.39
C ASP A 129 -21.68 -14.32 36.01
N LEU A 130 -20.70 -13.41 35.88
CA LEU A 130 -19.91 -13.19 34.67
C LEU A 130 -18.54 -13.90 34.75
N PHE A 131 -18.42 -14.99 35.51
CA PHE A 131 -17.20 -15.80 35.57
C PHE A 131 -17.53 -17.27 35.90
N THR A 132 -18.09 -17.99 34.92
CA THR A 132 -17.95 -19.46 34.89
C THR A 132 -16.73 -19.76 34.04
N ALA A 133 -15.59 -19.93 34.71
CA ALA A 133 -14.41 -20.55 34.12
C ALA A 133 -14.77 -22.01 33.81
N GLN A 134 -14.95 -22.31 32.52
CA GLN A 134 -14.99 -23.68 32.04
C GLN A 134 -13.55 -24.19 32.05
N GLU A 135 -13.20 -24.84 33.16
CA GLU A 135 -11.96 -25.57 33.34
C GLU A 135 -12.09 -26.91 32.59
N GLU A 136 -11.82 -26.88 31.29
CA GLU A 136 -11.68 -28.09 30.47
C GLU A 136 -10.23 -28.62 30.52
N LYS A 137 -10.13 -29.82 31.08
CA LYS A 137 -8.95 -30.66 31.22
C LYS A 137 -8.38 -31.06 29.83
N PRO A 138 -7.05 -31.09 29.64
CA PRO A 138 -6.43 -31.25 28.33
C PRO A 138 -6.51 -32.71 27.84
N ALA A 139 -7.15 -32.91 26.69
CA ALA A 139 -6.99 -34.12 25.89
C ALA A 139 -5.87 -33.91 24.86
N ALA A 140 -4.88 -34.79 24.92
CA ALA A 140 -3.70 -34.80 24.07
C ALA A 140 -4.07 -34.89 22.58
N VAL A 141 -3.56 -33.95 21.78
CA VAL A 141 -3.64 -34.00 20.31
C VAL A 141 -2.47 -34.82 19.80
N SER A 142 -2.78 -36.04 19.36
CA SER A 142 -1.89 -36.88 18.56
C SER A 142 -1.56 -36.17 17.25
N SER A 143 -0.27 -36.06 16.96
CA SER A 143 0.26 -35.73 15.66
C SER A 143 -0.08 -36.83 14.65
N SER A 144 -1.07 -36.61 13.79
CA SER A 144 -1.23 -37.35 12.54
C SER A 144 -1.27 -36.37 11.37
N SER A 145 -0.16 -36.38 10.64
CA SER A 145 0.01 -35.77 9.33
C SER A 145 -1.13 -36.20 8.39
N SER A 146 -1.93 -35.24 7.92
CA SER A 146 -2.78 -35.42 6.75
C SER A 146 -2.77 -34.13 5.93
N ASN A 147 -2.08 -34.19 4.79
CA ASN A 147 -2.12 -33.16 3.76
C ASN A 147 -3.56 -33.05 3.23
N SER A 148 -4.24 -31.96 3.55
CA SER A 148 -5.46 -31.55 2.86
C SER A 148 -5.26 -30.16 2.27
N THR A 149 -5.14 -30.10 0.95
CA THR A 149 -5.07 -28.87 0.16
C THR A 149 -6.38 -28.13 0.28
N VAL A 150 -6.43 -27.10 1.13
CA VAL A 150 -7.56 -26.17 1.20
C VAL A 150 -7.55 -25.31 -0.08
N LYS A 151 -8.53 -25.53 -0.97
CA LYS A 151 -8.79 -24.65 -2.12
C LYS A 151 -9.33 -23.32 -1.61
N VAL A 152 -8.49 -22.29 -1.65
CA VAL A 152 -8.91 -20.89 -1.44
C VAL A 152 -9.66 -20.42 -2.70
N PRO A 153 -10.88 -19.85 -2.59
CA PRO A 153 -11.56 -19.27 -3.73
C PRO A 153 -10.80 -18.02 -4.23
N VAL A 154 -10.40 -18.06 -5.50
CA VAL A 154 -9.76 -16.95 -6.20
C VAL A 154 -10.83 -15.91 -6.51
N PHE A 155 -10.79 -14.77 -5.80
CA PHE A 155 -11.56 -13.59 -6.16
C PHE A 155 -10.83 -12.88 -7.31
N GLU A 156 -11.46 -12.80 -8.47
CA GLU A 156 -10.95 -11.99 -9.58
C GLU A 156 -11.03 -10.50 -9.17
N PRO A 157 -9.89 -9.78 -9.08
CA PRO A 157 -9.92 -8.37 -8.75
C PRO A 157 -10.62 -7.62 -9.89
N LYS A 158 -11.65 -6.84 -9.56
CA LYS A 158 -12.30 -5.93 -10.50
C LYS A 158 -11.31 -4.83 -10.87
N VAL A 159 -10.61 -5.02 -11.99
CA VAL A 159 -9.66 -4.05 -12.53
C VAL A 159 -10.45 -2.90 -13.15
N PHE A 160 -10.35 -1.72 -12.55
CA PHE A 160 -10.88 -0.49 -13.14
C PHE A 160 -9.78 0.14 -14.01
N MET A 161 -9.98 0.10 -15.32
CA MET A 161 -9.14 0.82 -16.28
C MET A 161 -9.57 2.29 -16.29
N ALA A 162 -8.64 3.21 -16.10
CA ALA A 162 -8.91 4.64 -16.25
C ALA A 162 -9.24 4.95 -17.72
N GLU A 163 -10.33 5.68 -17.98
CA GLU A 163 -10.79 6.06 -19.32
C GLU A 163 -9.75 6.90 -20.09
N LYS A 164 -8.82 7.54 -19.38
CA LYS A 164 -7.66 8.23 -19.96
C LYS A 164 -6.38 7.47 -19.57
N PRO A 165 -5.76 6.74 -20.52
CA PRO A 165 -4.52 6.03 -20.23
C PRO A 165 -3.41 7.02 -19.89
N VAL A 166 -2.63 6.71 -18.85
CA VAL A 166 -1.41 7.45 -18.53
C VAL A 166 -0.38 7.12 -19.60
N VAL A 167 -0.33 7.96 -20.64
CA VAL A 167 0.67 7.81 -21.70
C VAL A 167 2.04 8.11 -21.07
N PRO A 168 3.02 7.20 -21.13
CA PRO A 168 4.39 7.50 -20.72
C PRO A 168 4.88 8.72 -21.52
N LYS A 169 5.57 9.64 -20.86
CA LYS A 169 6.13 10.83 -21.53
C LYS A 169 7.01 10.35 -22.69
N LYS A 170 6.63 10.68 -23.94
CA LYS A 170 7.41 10.33 -25.14
C LYS A 170 8.86 10.77 -24.95
N ASP A 171 9.82 9.99 -25.45
CA ASP A 171 11.23 10.32 -25.29
C ASP A 171 11.58 11.65 -25.97
N PHE A 172 12.47 12.42 -25.35
CA PHE A 172 12.88 13.76 -25.81
C PHE A 172 13.29 13.76 -27.29
N ASN A 173 14.07 12.76 -27.72
CA ASN A 173 14.54 12.65 -29.11
C ASN A 173 13.39 12.40 -30.09
N GLU A 174 12.36 11.67 -29.68
CA GLU A 174 11.18 11.41 -30.51
C GLU A 174 10.32 12.66 -30.66
N GLN A 175 10.18 13.45 -29.58
CA GLN A 175 9.49 14.74 -29.63
C GLN A 175 10.22 15.76 -30.50
N VAL A 176 11.55 15.87 -30.38
CA VAL A 176 12.36 16.74 -31.24
C VAL A 176 12.27 16.32 -32.71
N LYS A 177 12.21 15.01 -32.99
CA LYS A 177 12.02 14.45 -34.33
C LYS A 177 10.64 14.76 -34.91
N GLU A 178 9.56 14.58 -34.14
CA GLU A 178 8.20 14.92 -34.57
C GLU A 178 8.07 16.42 -34.86
N LEU A 179 8.58 17.28 -33.96
CA LEU A 179 8.51 18.73 -34.14
C LEU A 179 9.39 19.21 -35.30
N SER A 180 10.56 18.60 -35.52
CA SER A 180 11.37 18.86 -36.71
C SER A 180 10.68 18.41 -37.99
N GLY A 181 10.05 17.23 -37.99
CA GLY A 181 9.29 16.70 -39.12
C GLY A 181 8.06 17.54 -39.47
N LEU A 182 7.50 18.24 -38.49
CA LEU A 182 6.42 19.23 -38.67
C LEU A 182 6.93 20.61 -39.14
N GLY A 183 8.25 20.78 -39.33
CA GLY A 183 8.85 21.99 -39.87
C GLY A 183 9.05 23.13 -38.86
N PHE A 184 8.93 22.86 -37.55
CA PHE A 184 9.17 23.88 -36.52
C PHE A 184 10.64 24.29 -36.47
N ASN A 185 10.90 25.58 -36.22
CA ASN A 185 12.26 26.10 -36.10
C ASN A 185 12.90 25.63 -34.79
N VAL A 186 14.23 25.51 -34.74
CA VAL A 186 15.01 25.10 -33.56
C VAL A 186 14.61 25.89 -32.30
N PHE A 187 14.33 27.18 -32.44
CA PHE A 187 13.87 28.04 -31.34
C PHE A 187 12.46 27.68 -30.84
N GLU A 188 11.56 27.27 -31.71
CA GLU A 188 10.20 26.86 -31.37
C GLU A 188 10.19 25.46 -30.73
N ILE A 189 11.06 24.57 -31.21
CA ILE A 189 11.27 23.24 -30.60
C ILE A 189 11.82 23.38 -29.18
N VAL A 190 12.73 24.32 -28.95
CA VAL A 190 13.26 24.67 -27.63
C VAL A 190 12.15 25.18 -26.70
N ALA A 191 11.32 26.11 -27.19
CA ALA A 191 10.21 26.66 -26.40
C ALA A 191 9.17 25.59 -26.03
N LYS A 192 8.89 24.66 -26.95
CA LYS A 192 7.89 23.61 -26.76
C LYS A 192 8.38 22.42 -25.94
N THR A 193 9.68 22.13 -26.03
CA THR A 193 10.30 21.00 -25.30
C THR A 193 10.88 21.43 -23.95
N GLY A 194 11.09 22.74 -23.73
CA GLY A 194 11.67 23.29 -22.50
C GLY A 194 13.14 22.95 -22.29
N ARG A 195 13.88 22.68 -23.36
CA ARG A 195 15.28 22.19 -23.35
C ARG A 195 16.25 23.17 -23.99
N SER A 196 17.54 23.02 -23.72
CA SER A 196 18.53 23.96 -24.23
C SER A 196 18.66 23.89 -25.76
N ILE A 197 19.00 25.02 -26.40
CA ILE A 197 19.22 25.10 -27.86
C ILE A 197 20.27 24.08 -28.31
N GLN A 198 21.29 23.85 -27.48
CA GLN A 198 22.36 22.90 -27.76
C GLN A 198 21.88 21.46 -27.72
N GLU A 199 21.00 21.10 -26.77
CA GLU A 199 20.41 19.74 -26.69
C GLU A 199 19.51 19.45 -27.89
N VAL A 200 18.70 20.42 -28.31
CA VAL A 200 17.84 20.27 -29.50
C VAL A 200 18.68 20.15 -30.77
N LYS A 201 19.74 20.95 -30.90
CA LYS A 201 20.67 20.87 -32.03
C LYS A 201 21.40 19.53 -32.06
N LEU A 202 21.88 19.05 -30.90
CA LEU A 202 22.55 17.76 -30.78
C LEU A 202 21.60 16.60 -31.13
N ALA A 203 20.34 16.66 -30.70
CA ALA A 203 19.33 15.65 -31.04
C ALA A 203 18.98 15.64 -32.55
N LEU A 204 19.02 16.80 -33.21
CA LEU A 204 18.88 16.92 -34.66
C LEU A 204 20.11 16.39 -35.42
N GLU A 205 21.30 16.53 -34.84
CA GLU A 205 22.58 16.13 -35.42
C GLU A 205 22.88 14.63 -35.24
N LEU A 206 22.38 14.02 -34.16
CA LEU A 206 22.42 12.57 -33.91
C LEU A 206 21.42 11.76 -34.77
N ARG A 207 20.85 12.37 -35.80
CA ARG A 207 19.86 11.77 -36.70
C ARG A 207 20.39 10.52 -37.43
#